data_AF-A0A975J793-F1
#
_entry.id   AF-A0A975J793-F1
#
_cell.length_a   1.000
_cell.length_b   1.000
_cell.length_c   1.000
_cell.angle_alpha   90.00
_cell.angle_beta   90.00
_cell.angle_gamma   90.00
#
_symmetry.space_group_name_H-M   'P 1'
#
loop_
_entity.id
_entity.type
_entity.pdbx_description
1 polymer ?
#
loop_
_entity_poly.entity_id
_entity_poly.type
_entity_poly.pdbx_seq_one_letter_code
_entity_poly.pdbx_strand_id
1 'polypeptide(L)'
;MKYTIIPLLGFSNGIIVGSGIVALLSLLDIIPRLAQLTKTYNSIKLYESVIVGAAVLASITSLTGVGINLGKFTVIIVGFSMGIFIGLLASALAEVLNVMPVLIRRFRLDGYIIYIVYSLILGKVLGSLLNWTLYFK
;
A
#
# COMPACT_ATOMS: atom_id res chain seq x y z
N MET A 1 -11.12 32.16 8.00
CA MET A 1 -11.19 31.11 6.97
C MET A 1 -9.98 30.17 6.95
N LYS A 2 -8.74 30.61 7.23
CA LYS A 2 -7.56 29.69 7.24
C LYS A 2 -7.66 28.52 8.24
N TYR A 3 -8.22 28.73 9.43
CA TYR A 3 -8.28 27.70 10.48
C TYR A 3 -9.23 26.53 10.21
N THR A 4 -10.23 26.69 9.33
CA THR A 4 -11.16 25.61 8.96
C THR A 4 -10.71 24.82 7.73
N ILE A 5 -9.93 25.44 6.85
CA ILE A 5 -9.43 24.81 5.61
C ILE A 5 -8.30 23.82 5.90
N ILE A 6 -7.42 24.13 6.86
CA ILE A 6 -6.29 23.27 7.23
C ILE A 6 -6.73 21.88 7.72
N PRO A 7 -7.68 21.75 8.68
CA PRO A 7 -8.14 20.43 9.12
C PRO A 7 -8.89 19.68 8.01
N LEU A 8 -9.62 20.37 7.14
CA LEU A 8 -10.31 19.75 6.01
C LEU A 8 -9.32 19.17 4.99
N LEU A 9 -8.26 19.92 4.65
CA LEU A 9 -7.18 19.45 3.79
C LEU A 9 -6.41 18.30 4.44
N GLY A 10 -6.11 18.37 5.74
CA GLY A 10 -5.46 17.28 6.48
C GLY A 10 -6.29 16.00 6.45
N PHE A 11 -7.60 16.11 6.65
CA PHE A 11 -8.52 14.98 6.59
C PHE A 11 -8.60 14.35 5.19
N SER A 12 -8.68 15.18 4.14
CA SER A 12 -8.68 14.71 2.75
C SER A 12 -7.40 13.93 2.41
N ASN A 13 -6.23 14.46 2.79
CA ASN A 13 -4.96 13.76 2.60
C ASN A 13 -4.91 12.43 3.38
N GLY A 14 -5.42 12.42 4.62
CA GLY A 14 -5.51 11.21 5.43
C GLY A 14 -6.35 10.10 4.78
N ILE A 15 -7.50 10.45 4.20
CA ILE A 15 -8.35 9.50 3.47
C ILE A 15 -7.62 8.93 2.25
N ILE A 16 -6.94 9.78 1.48
CA ILE A 16 -6.23 9.35 0.26
C ILE A 16 -5.11 8.36 0.63
N VAL A 17 -4.29 8.68 1.63
CA VAL A 17 -3.18 7.82 2.06
C VAL A 17 -3.70 6.51 2.67
N GLY A 18 -4.70 6.57 3.55
CA GLY A 18 -5.31 5.39 4.16
C GLY A 18 -5.95 4.46 3.12
N SER A 19 -6.68 5.04 2.17
CA SER A 19 -7.27 4.28 1.04
C SER A 19 -6.19 3.61 0.19
N GLY A 20 -5.07 4.28 -0.07
CA GLY A 20 -3.95 3.69 -0.81
C GLY A 20 -3.36 2.45 -0.13
N ILE A 21 -3.18 2.50 1.19
CA ILE A 21 -2.68 1.35 1.96
C ILE A 21 -3.68 0.18 1.92
N VAL A 22 -4.96 0.43 2.20
CA VAL A 22 -6.00 -0.61 2.19
C VAL A 22 -6.19 -1.20 0.78
N ALA A 23 -6.13 -0.37 -0.27
CA ALA A 23 -6.20 -0.83 -1.65
C ALA A 23 -5.02 -1.74 -2.00
N LEU A 24 -3.79 -1.39 -1.59
CA LEU A 24 -2.62 -2.22 -1.82
C LEU A 24 -2.73 -3.58 -1.11
N LEU A 25 -3.13 -3.58 0.17
CA LEU A 25 -3.24 -4.80 0.97
C LEU A 25 -4.33 -5.74 0.46
N SER A 26 -5.43 -5.20 -0.04
CA SER A 26 -6.55 -5.97 -0.59
C SER A 26 -6.28 -6.46 -2.02
N LEU A 27 -5.74 -5.63 -2.91
CA LEU A 27 -5.43 -6.03 -4.29
C LEU A 27 -4.36 -7.12 -4.39
N LEU A 28 -3.40 -7.12 -3.46
CA LEU A 28 -2.33 -8.13 -3.40
C LEU A 28 -2.72 -9.35 -2.54
N ASP A 29 -3.97 -9.40 -2.04
CA ASP A 29 -4.47 -10.47 -1.17
C ASP A 29 -3.54 -10.81 0.02
N ILE A 30 -2.86 -9.80 0.57
CA ILE A 30 -1.89 -10.00 1.66
C ILE A 30 -2.59 -10.52 2.92
N ILE A 31 -3.77 -9.97 3.24
CA ILE A 31 -4.54 -10.36 4.43
C ILE A 31 -5.03 -11.82 4.32
N PRO A 32 -5.70 -12.24 3.22
CA PRO A 32 -6.04 -13.65 3.00
C PRO A 32 -4.83 -14.59 3.04
N ARG A 33 -3.71 -14.19 2.41
CA ARG A 33 -2.50 -15.01 2.34
C ARG A 33 -1.83 -15.20 3.71
N LEU A 34 -1.84 -14.17 4.56
CA LEU A 34 -1.43 -14.27 5.96
C LEU A 34 -2.33 -15.26 6.73
N ALA A 35 -3.66 -15.11 6.61
CA ALA A 35 -4.62 -16.00 7.27
C ALA A 35 -4.49 -17.46 6.80
N GLN A 36 -4.13 -17.68 5.53
CA GLN A 36 -3.83 -18.99 4.96
C GLN A 36 -2.58 -19.61 5.57
N LEU A 37 -1.49 -18.85 5.68
CA LEU A 37 -0.22 -19.34 6.25
C LEU A 37 -0.37 -19.73 7.73
N THR A 38 -1.19 -18.99 8.48
CA THR A 38 -1.49 -19.29 9.89
C THR A 38 -2.63 -20.28 10.07
N LYS A 39 -3.24 -20.77 8.98
CA LYS A 39 -4.41 -21.69 8.97
C LYS A 39 -5.63 -21.14 9.72
N THR A 40 -5.81 -19.82 9.74
CA THR A 40 -6.87 -19.11 10.49
C THR A 40 -7.73 -18.23 9.60
N TYR A 41 -8.34 -18.81 8.56
CA TYR A 41 -9.24 -18.11 7.63
C TYR A 41 -10.46 -17.47 8.32
N ASN A 42 -10.94 -18.04 9.42
CA ASN A 42 -12.11 -17.53 10.14
C ASN A 42 -11.83 -16.19 10.85
N SER A 43 -10.57 -15.75 10.92
CA SER A 43 -10.12 -14.58 11.67
C SER A 43 -9.67 -13.42 10.78
N ILE A 44 -9.99 -13.40 9.48
CA ILE A 44 -9.59 -12.32 8.54
C ILE A 44 -9.95 -10.92 9.07
N LYS A 45 -11.15 -10.75 9.64
CA LYS A 45 -11.59 -9.47 10.24
C LYS A 45 -10.69 -8.99 11.38
N LEU A 46 -10.12 -9.92 12.14
CA LEU A 46 -9.18 -9.59 13.22
C LEU A 46 -7.85 -9.12 12.65
N TYR A 47 -7.33 -9.77 11.60
CA TYR A 47 -6.12 -9.31 10.91
C TYR A 47 -6.29 -7.89 10.37
N GLU A 48 -7.41 -7.62 9.70
CA GLU A 48 -7.72 -6.28 9.16
C GLU A 48 -7.78 -5.22 10.27
N SER A 49 -8.50 -5.52 11.36
CA SER A 49 -8.62 -4.62 12.51
C SER A 49 -7.27 -4.36 13.19
N VAL A 50 -6.42 -5.37 13.31
CA VAL A 50 -5.08 -5.25 13.88
C VAL A 50 -4.18 -4.39 13.00
N ILE A 51 -4.23 -4.55 11.68
CA ILE A 51 -3.44 -3.75 10.73
C ILE A 51 -3.89 -2.28 10.78
N VAL A 52 -5.19 -2.03 10.77
CA VAL A 52 -5.74 -0.67 10.88
C VAL A 52 -5.36 -0.05 12.22
N GLY A 53 -5.50 -0.79 13.32
CA GLY A 53 -5.09 -0.33 14.65
C GLY A 53 -3.60 0.00 14.73
N ALA A 54 -2.75 -0.86 14.15
CA ALA A 54 -1.31 -0.62 14.06
C ALA A 54 -0.97 0.62 13.23
N ALA A 55 -1.67 0.86 12.11
CA ALA A 55 -1.48 2.05 11.28
C ALA A 55 -1.87 3.34 12.01
N VAL A 56 -2.98 3.32 12.76
CA VAL A 56 -3.41 4.45 13.60
C VAL A 56 -2.39 4.73 14.70
N LEU A 57 -1.94 3.69 15.42
CA LEU A 57 -0.91 3.84 16.45
C LEU A 57 0.40 4.38 15.88
N ALA A 58 0.87 3.85 14.75
CA ALA A 58 2.07 4.32 14.06
C ALA A 58 1.94 5.79 13.59
N SER A 59 0.75 6.21 13.16
CA SER A 59 0.48 7.59 12.78
C SER A 59 0.56 8.54 13.99
N ILE A 60 0.02 8.13 15.13
CA ILE A 60 0.08 8.91 16.37
C ILE A 60 1.52 9.03 16.89
N THR A 61 2.28 7.93 16.89
CA THR A 61 3.70 7.97 17.31
C THR A 61 4.55 8.82 16.37
N SER A 62 4.28 8.76 15.06
CA SER A 62 4.94 9.61 14.07
C SER A 62 4.65 11.10 14.27
N LEU A 63 3.41 11.47 14.66
CA LEU A 63 3.03 12.86 14.88
C LEU A 63 3.56 13.43 16.20
N THR A 64 3.57 12.61 17.25
CA THR A 64 3.99 13.03 18.59
C THR A 64 5.51 13.09 18.76
N GLY A 65 6.28 12.54 17.80
CA GLY A 65 7.75 12.55 17.81
C GLY A 65 8.35 11.83 19.01
N VAL A 66 7.55 11.02 19.73
CA VAL A 66 7.99 10.28 20.91
C VAL A 66 8.95 9.20 20.43
N GLY A 67 10.24 9.43 20.63
CA GLY A 67 11.29 8.44 20.41
C GLY A 67 11.21 7.34 21.44
N ILE A 68 10.44 6.28 21.15
CA ILE A 68 10.38 5.11 22.02
C ILE A 68 11.67 4.31 21.82
N ASN A 69 12.61 4.42 22.77
CA ASN A 69 13.84 3.64 22.74
C ASN A 69 13.58 2.20 23.21
N LEU A 70 13.11 1.36 22.30
CA LEU A 70 12.66 -0.01 22.59
C LEU A 70 13.80 -1.05 22.77
N GLY A 71 15.04 -0.60 22.95
CA GLY A 71 16.18 -1.49 23.14
C GLY A 71 16.54 -2.32 21.90
N LYS A 72 17.72 -2.94 21.91
CA LYS A 72 18.28 -3.66 20.74
C LYS A 72 17.44 -4.87 20.33
N PHE A 73 16.78 -5.53 21.27
CA PHE A 73 15.97 -6.73 20.99
C PHE A 73 14.75 -6.41 20.10
N THR A 74 14.11 -5.26 20.32
CA THR A 74 12.95 -4.85 19.52
C THR A 74 13.33 -4.50 18.09
N VAL A 75 14.54 -4.02 17.84
CA VAL A 75 15.02 -3.79 16.47
C VAL A 75 15.13 -5.10 15.69
N ILE A 76 15.57 -6.17 16.36
CA ILE A 76 15.70 -7.49 15.73
C ILE A 76 14.31 -8.04 15.37
N ILE A 77 13.32 -7.97 16.28
CA ILE A 77 11.98 -8.48 15.99
C ILE A 77 11.31 -7.69 14.88
N VAL A 78 11.41 -6.35 14.90
CA VAL A 78 10.84 -5.48 13.87
C VAL A 78 11.51 -5.73 12.52
N GLY A 79 12.85 -5.85 12.50
CA GLY A 79 13.59 -6.16 11.27
C GLY A 79 13.19 -7.51 10.67
N PHE A 80 13.01 -8.53 11.50
CA PHE A 80 12.54 -9.84 11.05
C PHE A 80 11.11 -9.80 10.52
N SER A 81 10.19 -9.13 11.23
CA SER A 81 8.81 -8.93 10.77
C SER A 81 8.75 -8.17 9.45
N MET A 82 9.60 -7.15 9.27
CA MET A 82 9.70 -6.39 8.02
C MET A 82 10.20 -7.28 6.87
N GLY A 83 11.17 -8.17 7.13
CA GLY A 83 11.63 -9.16 6.17
C GLY A 83 10.52 -10.10 5.71
N ILE A 84 9.71 -10.62 6.64
CA ILE A 84 8.54 -11.45 6.31
C ILE A 84 7.55 -10.66 5.46
N PHE A 85 7.25 -9.42 5.83
CA PHE A 85 6.31 -8.57 5.10
C PHE A 85 6.78 -8.29 3.66
N ILE A 86 8.06 -7.94 3.48
CA ILE A 86 8.64 -7.70 2.15
C ILE A 86 8.64 -9.00 1.32
N GLY A 87 8.95 -10.15 1.95
CA GLY A 87 8.89 -11.46 1.28
C GLY A 87 7.48 -11.81 0.79
N LEU A 88 6.46 -11.55 1.60
CA LEU A 88 5.05 -11.72 1.23
C LEU A 88 4.65 -10.79 0.09
N LEU A 89 5.04 -9.52 0.17
CA LEU A 89 4.80 -8.54 -0.89
C LEU A 89 5.43 -8.96 -2.21
N ALA A 90 6.70 -9.37 -2.20
CA ALA A 90 7.41 -9.81 -3.40
C ALA A 90 6.75 -11.05 -4.03
N SER A 91 6.36 -12.02 -3.20
CA SER A 91 5.64 -13.21 -3.66
C SER A 91 4.26 -12.89 -4.22
N ALA A 92 3.52 -11.96 -3.61
CA ALA A 92 2.21 -11.54 -4.10
C ALA A 92 2.33 -10.82 -5.45
N LEU A 93 3.35 -9.95 -5.59
CA LEU A 93 3.61 -9.27 -6.85
C LEU A 93 3.95 -10.26 -7.96
N ALA A 94 4.75 -11.29 -7.67
CA ALA A 94 5.11 -12.33 -8.63
C ALA A 94 3.87 -13.12 -9.11
N GLU A 95 2.92 -13.40 -8.21
CA GLU A 95 1.65 -14.05 -8.57
C GLU A 95 0.82 -13.17 -9.51
N VAL A 96 0.63 -11.89 -9.18
CA VAL A 96 -0.12 -10.94 -10.01
C VAL A 96 0.53 -10.77 -11.40
N LEU A 97 1.86 -10.71 -11.45
CA LEU A 97 2.60 -10.64 -12.71
C LEU A 97 2.40 -11.88 -13.57
N ASN A 98 2.30 -13.07 -12.97
CA ASN A 98 2.03 -14.31 -13.71
C ASN A 98 0.59 -14.38 -14.24
N VAL A 99 -0.36 -13.68 -13.61
CA VAL A 99 -1.76 -13.62 -14.02
C VAL A 99 -2.01 -12.58 -15.12
N MET A 100 -1.21 -11.51 -15.20
CA MET A 100 -1.32 -10.46 -16.22
C MET A 100 -1.38 -10.99 -17.68
N PRO A 101 -0.50 -11.91 -18.12
CA PRO A 101 -0.59 -12.50 -19.46
C PRO A 101 -1.90 -13.24 -19.73
N VAL A 102 -2.45 -13.91 -18.71
CA VAL A 102 -3.71 -14.64 -18.81
C VAL A 102 -4.88 -13.67 -19.01
N LEU A 103 -4.90 -12.56 -18.26
CA LEU A 103 -5.90 -11.49 -18.40
C LEU A 103 -5.89 -10.91 -19.81
N ILE A 104 -4.71 -10.59 -20.35
CA ILE A 104 -4.55 -10.02 -21.70
C ILE A 104 -5.17 -10.94 -22.76
N ARG A 105 -4.87 -12.24 -22.71
CA ARG A 105 -5.45 -13.24 -23.62
C ARG A 105 -6.95 -13.39 -23.43
N ARG A 106 -7.43 -13.36 -22.18
CA ARG A 106 -8.87 -13.50 -21.85
C ARG A 106 -9.71 -12.35 -22.42
N PHE A 107 -9.19 -11.13 -22.36
CA PHE A 107 -9.84 -9.96 -22.95
C PHE A 107 -9.55 -9.79 -24.44
N ARG A 108 -8.82 -10.71 -25.08
CA ARG A 108 -8.40 -10.66 -26.50
C ARG A 108 -7.69 -9.34 -26.83
N LEU A 109 -6.89 -8.83 -25.89
CA LEU A 109 -6.17 -7.57 -26.01
C LEU A 109 -4.80 -7.74 -26.67
N ASP A 110 -4.51 -8.90 -27.27
CA ASP A 110 -3.20 -9.27 -27.78
C ASP A 110 -2.63 -8.25 -28.79
N GLY A 111 -3.49 -7.61 -29.60
CA GLY A 111 -3.10 -6.54 -30.54
C GLY A 111 -3.07 -5.13 -29.93
N TYR A 112 -3.63 -4.93 -28.73
CA TYR A 112 -3.79 -3.62 -28.10
C TYR A 112 -2.85 -3.38 -26.91
N ILE A 113 -2.04 -4.36 -26.53
CA ILE A 113 -1.07 -4.25 -25.41
C ILE A 113 -0.19 -3.00 -25.56
N ILE A 114 0.27 -2.71 -26.78
CA ILE A 114 1.13 -1.55 -27.04
C ILE A 114 0.43 -0.24 -26.63
N TYR A 115 -0.86 -0.10 -26.93
CA TYR A 115 -1.64 1.10 -26.58
C TYR A 115 -1.88 1.21 -25.08
N ILE A 116 -2.09 0.09 -24.38
CA ILE A 116 -2.21 0.04 -22.91
C ILE A 116 -0.90 0.51 -22.27
N VAL A 117 0.23 0.01 -22.77
CA VAL A 117 1.56 0.40 -22.29
C VAL A 117 1.81 1.89 -22.57
N TYR A 118 1.49 2.40 -23.75
CA TYR A 118 1.59 3.84 -24.04
C TYR A 118 0.74 4.69 -23.10
N SER A 119 -0.51 4.29 -22.82
CA SER A 119 -1.39 4.98 -21.88
C SER A 119 -0.78 5.02 -20.47
N LEU A 120 -0.23 3.90 -19.99
CA LEU A 120 0.45 3.82 -18.70
C LEU A 120 1.70 4.71 -18.62
N ILE A 121 2.52 4.72 -19.68
CA ILE A 121 3.70 5.56 -19.75
C ILE A 121 3.29 7.03 -19.75
N LEU A 122 2.32 7.42 -20.57
CA LEU A 122 1.79 8.78 -20.61
C LEU A 122 1.25 9.21 -19.25
N GLY A 123 0.49 8.36 -18.56
CA GLY A 123 0.02 8.63 -17.20
C GLY A 123 1.17 8.90 -16.22
N LYS A 124 2.24 8.08 -16.25
CA LYS A 124 3.45 8.29 -15.42
C LYS A 124 4.18 9.58 -15.77
N VAL A 125 4.34 9.88 -17.06
CA VAL A 125 5.02 11.11 -17.52
C VAL A 125 4.22 12.35 -17.12
N LEU A 126 2.90 12.34 -17.34
CA LEU A 126 2.02 13.43 -16.92
C LEU A 126 2.05 13.61 -15.40
N GLY A 127 1.99 12.53 -14.62
CA GLY A 127 2.12 12.59 -13.16
C GLY A 127 3.47 13.19 -12.73
N SER A 128 4.56 12.82 -13.40
CA SER A 128 5.89 13.37 -13.12
C SER A 128 6.00 14.86 -13.49
N LEU A 129 5.45 15.27 -14.62
CA LEU A 129 5.42 16.67 -15.05
C LEU A 129 4.57 17.55 -14.12
N LEU A 130 3.41 17.06 -13.69
CA LEU A 130 2.56 17.74 -12.71
C LEU A 130 3.28 17.88 -11.37
N ASN A 131 3.95 16.83 -10.90
CA ASN A 131 4.74 16.90 -9.68
C ASN A 131 5.85 17.97 -9.80
N TRP A 132 6.57 17.99 -10.92
CA TRP A 132 7.64 18.97 -11.14
C TRP A 132 7.12 20.41 -11.20
N THR A 133 5.98 20.65 -11.86
CA THR A 133 5.43 22.00 -12.03
C THR A 133 4.70 22.55 -10.80
N LEU A 134 4.09 21.69 -9.97
CA LEU A 134 3.31 22.09 -8.80
C LEU A 134 4.11 22.08 -7.48
N TYR A 135 5.05 21.14 -7.29
CA TYR A 135 5.77 20.99 -6.02
C TYR A 135 7.13 21.71 -5.99
N PHE A 136 7.77 21.98 -7.15
CA PHE A 136 9.05 22.71 -7.20
C PHE A 136 8.87 24.22 -7.46
N LYS A 137 7.75 24.80 -7.03
CA LYS A 137 7.50 26.24 -7.07
C LYS A 137 7.44 26.84 -5.67
#